data_AF-A0A4Y2SHM1-F1
#
_entry.id   AF-A0A4Y2SHM1-F1
#
_cell.length_a   1.000
_cell.length_b   1.000
_cell.length_c   1.000
_cell.angle_alpha   90.00
_cell.angle_beta   90.00
_cell.angle_gamma   90.00
#
_symmetry.space_group_name_H-M   'P 1'
#
loop_
_entity.id
_entity.type
_entity.pdbx_description
1 polymer ?
#
loop_
_entity_poly.entity_id
_entity_poly.type
_entity_poly.pdbx_seq_one_letter_code
_entity_poly.pdbx_strand_id
1 'polypeptide(L)'
;MEIPEIIQNLEEKIYTIGRASQIKNYKEKRPLPLCLIDVQKYGNYANIYNEKQLCYLKVTIVPYRQRKKATICFNCSGYFHSARNCQMHPKCIKCNGQHTTRERSIKETITDPTFINCGDTGHLAVWKGCKALPTIKKHANRLNICPSRNKQEQER
;
A
#
# COMPACT_ATOMS: atom_id res chain seq x y z
N MET A 1 1.85 -13.34 21.29
CA MET A 1 1.20 -14.06 20.19
C MET A 1 2.01 -13.83 18.94
N GLU A 2 2.66 -14.89 18.49
CA GLU A 2 3.46 -14.84 17.28
C GLU A 2 2.58 -15.12 16.06
N ILE A 3 3.02 -14.65 14.89
CA ILE A 3 2.31 -14.88 13.63
C ILE A 3 2.03 -16.37 13.36
N PRO A 4 2.97 -17.32 13.63
CA PRO A 4 2.72 -18.74 13.41
C PRO A 4 1.52 -19.29 14.21
N GLU A 5 1.35 -18.86 15.47
CA GLU A 5 0.22 -19.29 16.31
C GLU A 5 -1.13 -18.85 15.72
N ILE A 6 -1.17 -17.63 15.17
CA ILE A 6 -2.38 -17.09 14.52
C ILE A 6 -2.71 -17.90 13.26
N ILE A 7 -1.70 -18.23 12.46
CA ILE A 7 -1.87 -19.01 11.23
C ILE A 7 -2.43 -20.38 11.59
N GLN A 8 -1.80 -21.09 12.53
CA GLN A 8 -2.24 -22.42 12.94
C GLN A 8 -3.69 -22.40 13.45
N ASN A 9 -4.05 -21.45 14.32
CA ASN A 9 -5.41 -21.38 14.85
C ASN A 9 -6.47 -21.09 13.76
N LEU A 10 -6.10 -20.34 12.72
CA LEU A 10 -6.98 -20.10 11.58
C LEU A 10 -7.08 -21.32 10.66
N GLU A 11 -5.99 -22.06 10.47
CA GLU A 11 -5.96 -23.31 9.69
C GLU A 11 -6.78 -24.42 10.37
N GLU A 12 -6.72 -24.54 11.70
CA GLU A 12 -7.58 -25.42 12.51
C GLU A 12 -9.07 -25.11 12.31
N LYS A 13 -9.40 -23.84 12.05
CA LYS A 13 -10.75 -23.38 11.72
C LYS A 13 -11.09 -23.50 10.22
N ILE A 14 -10.29 -24.23 9.46
CA ILE A 14 -10.52 -24.54 8.03
C ILE A 14 -10.38 -23.30 7.13
N TYR A 15 -9.59 -22.30 7.54
CA TYR A 15 -9.23 -21.17 6.68
C TYR A 15 -7.86 -21.40 6.03
N THR A 16 -7.79 -21.27 4.71
CA THR A 16 -6.51 -21.33 4.00
C THR A 16 -5.83 -19.95 4.03
N ILE A 17 -4.71 -19.86 4.74
CA ILE A 17 -3.95 -18.62 4.90
C ILE A 17 -2.83 -18.53 3.85
N GLY A 18 -2.67 -17.35 3.26
CA GLY A 18 -1.60 -17.05 2.32
C GLY A 18 -0.39 -16.44 3.02
N ARG A 19 -0.49 -15.16 3.38
CA ARG A 19 0.57 -14.42 4.05
C ARG A 19 0.02 -13.72 5.28
N ALA A 20 0.75 -13.75 6.37
CA ALA A 20 0.45 -12.95 7.55
C ALA A 20 1.65 -12.07 7.89
N SER A 21 1.38 -10.82 8.28
CA SER A 21 2.41 -9.86 8.65
C SER A 21 1.93 -8.95 9.78
N GLN A 22 2.80 -8.70 10.76
CA GLN A 22 2.51 -7.76 11.83
C GLN A 22 2.75 -6.34 11.34
N ILE A 23 1.76 -5.47 11.53
CA ILE A 23 1.86 -4.07 11.15
C ILE A 23 2.77 -3.38 12.16
N LYS A 24 3.69 -2.55 11.67
CA LYS A 24 4.60 -1.74 12.50
C LYS A 24 4.22 -0.27 12.41
N ASN A 25 4.40 0.46 13.51
CA ASN A 25 4.37 1.91 13.51
C ASN A 25 5.43 2.41 12.53
N TYR A 26 5.01 3.23 11.55
CA TYR A 26 5.92 3.69 10.50
C TYR A 26 7.06 4.55 11.05
N LYS A 27 6.78 5.38 12.07
CA LYS A 27 7.77 6.29 12.69
C LYS A 27 8.68 5.53 13.64
N GLU A 28 8.10 4.82 14.61
CA GLU A 28 8.85 4.19 15.71
C GLU A 28 9.40 2.80 15.35
N LYS A 29 8.96 2.21 14.23
CA LYS A 29 9.28 0.83 13.81
C LYS A 29 8.86 -0.26 14.81
N ARG A 30 8.13 0.11 15.87
CA ARG A 30 7.57 -0.80 16.87
C ARG A 30 6.39 -1.59 16.31
N PRO A 31 6.24 -2.87 16.66
CA PRO A 31 5.08 -3.67 16.29
C PRO A 31 3.79 -3.11 16.91
N LEU A 32 2.72 -3.08 16.12
CA LEU A 32 1.37 -2.75 16.60
C LEU A 32 0.62 -4.05 16.94
N PRO A 33 -0.42 -3.98 17.78
CA PRO A 33 -1.35 -5.10 18.02
C PRO A 33 -2.31 -5.28 16.83
N LEU A 34 -1.80 -5.19 15.60
CA LEU A 34 -2.56 -5.34 14.37
C LEU A 34 -1.79 -6.27 13.43
N CYS A 35 -2.49 -7.26 12.90
CA CYS A 35 -1.98 -8.18 11.90
C CYS A 35 -2.72 -7.98 10.58
N LEU A 36 -1.99 -8.07 9.48
CA LEU A 36 -2.55 -8.15 8.15
C LEU A 36 -2.42 -9.59 7.67
N ILE A 37 -3.55 -10.21 7.33
CA ILE A 37 -3.64 -11.62 6.94
C ILE A 37 -4.30 -11.68 5.56
N ASP A 38 -3.59 -12.27 4.61
CA ASP A 38 -4.11 -12.63 3.30
C ASP A 38 -4.80 -14.01 3.43
N VAL A 39 -6.12 -14.04 3.28
CA VAL A 39 -6.93 -15.27 3.31
C VAL A 39 -7.25 -15.67 1.88
N GLN A 40 -7.04 -16.93 1.52
CA GLN A 40 -7.40 -17.43 0.20
C GLN A 40 -8.93 -17.55 0.09
N LYS A 41 -9.47 -17.19 -1.09
CA LYS A 41 -10.91 -17.25 -1.35
C LYS A 41 -11.35 -18.66 -1.72
N TYR A 42 -11.18 -19.59 -0.79
CA TYR A 42 -11.55 -20.99 -0.95
C TYR A 42 -12.61 -21.36 0.10
N GLY A 43 -13.65 -22.09 -0.31
CA GLY A 43 -14.75 -22.49 0.57
C GLY A 43 -15.42 -21.32 1.30
N ASN A 44 -15.65 -21.50 2.60
CA ASN A 44 -16.37 -20.55 3.47
C ASN A 44 -15.48 -19.44 4.06
N TYR A 45 -14.52 -18.92 3.28
CA TYR A 45 -13.57 -17.90 3.73
C TYR A 45 -14.24 -16.63 4.32
N ALA A 46 -15.47 -16.31 3.90
CA ALA A 46 -16.19 -15.13 4.37
C ALA A 46 -16.59 -15.22 5.86
N ASN A 47 -16.68 -16.44 6.42
CA ASN A 47 -17.03 -16.64 7.82
C ASN A 47 -15.94 -16.14 8.78
N ILE A 48 -14.73 -15.87 8.30
CA ILE A 48 -13.65 -15.33 9.12
C ILE A 48 -14.06 -14.01 9.80
N TYR A 49 -14.91 -13.19 9.18
CA TYR A 49 -15.36 -11.93 9.79
C TYR A 49 -16.29 -12.13 11.01
N ASN A 50 -16.82 -13.34 11.19
CA ASN A 50 -17.64 -13.70 12.34
C ASN A 50 -16.79 -14.19 13.53
N GLU A 51 -15.50 -14.48 13.33
CA GLU A 51 -14.60 -14.92 14.38
C GLU A 51 -14.34 -13.78 15.38
N LYS A 52 -14.73 -14.01 16.65
CA LYS A 52 -14.54 -13.05 17.75
C LYS A 52 -13.36 -13.41 18.65
N GLN A 53 -12.82 -14.61 18.49
CA GLN A 53 -11.74 -15.13 19.31
C GLN A 53 -10.73 -15.88 18.43
N LEU A 54 -9.46 -15.55 18.60
CA LEU A 54 -8.34 -16.31 18.04
C LEU A 54 -7.40 -16.64 19.19
N CYS A 55 -7.07 -17.93 19.30
CA CYS A 55 -6.36 -18.47 20.46
C CYS A 55 -7.05 -18.03 21.78
N TYR A 56 -6.31 -17.37 22.66
CA TYR A 56 -6.76 -16.84 23.95
C TYR A 56 -7.13 -15.33 23.91
N LEU A 57 -7.19 -14.71 22.73
CA LEU A 57 -7.48 -13.28 22.58
C LEU A 57 -8.85 -13.04 21.93
N LYS A 58 -9.55 -12.05 22.46
CA LYS A 58 -10.72 -11.47 21.78
C LYS A 58 -10.24 -10.56 20.65
N VAL A 59 -10.68 -10.84 19.44
CA VAL A 59 -10.24 -10.13 18.23
C VAL A 59 -11.43 -9.50 17.50
N THR A 60 -11.13 -8.54 16.63
CA THR A 60 -12.10 -7.99 15.68
C THR A 60 -11.47 -8.02 14.30
N ILE A 61 -12.08 -8.82 13.41
CA ILE A 61 -11.59 -8.99 12.05
C ILE A 61 -12.35 -8.04 11.15
N VAL A 62 -11.62 -7.15 10.48
CA VAL A 62 -12.19 -6.14 9.58
C VAL A 62 -11.63 -6.30 8.18
N PRO A 63 -12.43 -6.05 7.13
CA PRO A 63 -11.93 -6.09 5.76
C PRO A 63 -10.85 -5.04 5.57
N TYR A 64 -9.81 -5.39 4.80
CA TYR A 64 -8.72 -4.47 4.49
C TYR A 64 -9.23 -3.23 3.73
N ARG A 65 -8.99 -2.05 4.30
CA ARG A 65 -9.39 -0.78 3.68
C ARG A 65 -8.32 -0.30 2.71
N GLN A 66 -8.53 -0.61 1.43
CA GLN A 66 -7.69 -0.08 0.36
C GLN A 66 -7.74 1.45 0.30
N ARG A 67 -6.59 2.07 0.05
CA ARG A 67 -6.52 3.51 -0.24
C ARG A 67 -7.18 3.76 -1.60
N LYS A 68 -8.12 4.70 -1.66
CA LYS A 68 -8.81 5.06 -2.92
C LYS A 68 -7.98 6.00 -3.81
N LYS A 69 -6.94 6.63 -3.28
CA LYS A 69 -6.15 7.63 -4.00
C LYS A 69 -4.87 7.00 -4.53
N ALA A 70 -4.47 7.38 -5.74
CA ALA A 70 -3.25 6.88 -6.35
C ALA A 70 -2.02 7.21 -5.49
N THR A 71 -1.08 6.27 -5.44
CA THR A 71 0.25 6.52 -4.89
C THR A 71 0.99 7.48 -5.82
N ILE A 72 1.68 8.47 -5.23
CA ILE A 72 2.53 9.41 -5.97
C ILE A 72 3.98 8.95 -5.82
N CYS A 73 4.70 8.91 -6.94
CA CYS A 73 6.10 8.58 -6.98
C CYS A 73 6.94 9.77 -6.54
N PHE A 74 7.71 9.62 -5.47
CA PHE A 74 8.62 10.66 -4.97
C PHE A 74 9.84 10.94 -5.86
N ASN A 75 10.08 10.09 -6.87
CA ASN A 75 11.14 10.30 -7.85
C ASN A 75 10.67 11.21 -8.99
N CYS A 76 9.61 10.83 -9.71
CA CYS A 76 9.17 11.53 -10.92
C CYS A 76 7.86 12.31 -10.79
N SER A 77 7.24 12.34 -9.60
CA SER A 77 5.91 12.94 -9.34
C SER A 77 4.73 12.30 -10.07
N GLY A 78 4.94 11.17 -10.77
CA GLY A 78 3.90 10.41 -11.46
C GLY A 78 3.01 9.58 -10.53
N TYR A 79 1.92 9.04 -11.07
CA TYR A 79 0.92 8.25 -10.31
C TYR A 79 1.13 6.74 -10.43
N PHE A 80 0.52 5.99 -9.51
CA PHE A 80 0.35 4.53 -9.49
C PHE A 80 1.62 3.68 -9.29
N HIS A 81 2.76 4.30 -8.97
CA HIS A 81 3.99 3.57 -8.69
C HIS A 81 4.80 4.23 -7.57
N SER A 82 5.74 3.46 -7.00
CA SER A 82 6.65 3.95 -5.97
C SER A 82 8.01 4.35 -6.57
N ALA A 83 8.76 5.17 -5.85
CA ALA A 83 10.10 5.59 -6.27
C ALA A 83 11.11 4.42 -6.37
N ARG A 84 10.85 3.28 -5.73
CA ARG A 84 11.82 2.17 -5.61
C ARG A 84 12.26 1.59 -6.95
N ASN A 85 11.34 1.53 -7.92
CA ASN A 85 11.59 0.94 -9.24
C ASN A 85 11.32 1.98 -10.35
N CYS A 86 11.40 3.26 -10.03
CA CYS A 86 11.13 4.33 -10.99
C CYS A 86 12.41 4.68 -11.75
N GLN A 87 12.40 4.49 -13.08
CA GLN A 87 13.53 4.82 -13.97
C GLN A 87 13.35 6.17 -14.69
N MET A 88 12.27 6.90 -14.39
CA MET A 88 12.01 8.21 -14.98
C MET A 88 12.94 9.28 -14.40
N HIS A 89 13.19 10.34 -15.18
CA HIS A 89 13.95 11.49 -14.71
C HIS A 89 13.35 12.08 -13.42
N PRO A 90 14.19 12.45 -12.45
CA PRO A 90 13.73 12.96 -11.18
C PRO A 90 13.05 14.33 -11.36
N LYS A 91 11.92 14.50 -10.69
CA LYS A 91 11.16 15.75 -10.62
C LYS A 91 10.79 16.04 -9.17
N CYS A 92 11.15 17.22 -8.70
CA CYS A 92 10.88 17.64 -7.34
C CYS A 92 9.39 17.99 -7.17
N ILE A 93 8.69 17.27 -6.28
CA ILE A 93 7.26 17.44 -5.96
C ILE A 93 6.92 18.85 -5.45
N LYS A 94 7.92 19.58 -4.94
CA LYS A 94 7.74 20.92 -4.37
C LYS A 94 7.91 22.05 -5.39
N CYS A 95 8.91 21.96 -6.26
CA CYS A 95 9.31 23.07 -7.15
C CYS A 95 9.41 22.69 -8.63
N ASN A 96 9.05 21.47 -9.01
CA ASN A 96 9.10 20.96 -10.39
C ASN A 96 10.51 20.96 -11.04
N GLY A 97 11.58 21.14 -10.26
CA GLY A 97 12.95 21.08 -10.78
C GLY A 97 13.40 19.66 -11.12
N GLN A 98 14.40 19.54 -12.01
CA GLN A 98 15.04 18.29 -12.44
C GLN A 98 15.99 17.73 -11.36
N HIS A 99 15.45 17.39 -10.19
CA HIS A 99 16.19 16.82 -9.06
C HIS A 99 15.22 16.06 -8.15
N THR A 100 15.75 15.19 -7.29
CA THR A 100 14.89 14.48 -6.34
C THR A 100 14.43 15.38 -5.20
N THR A 101 13.24 15.15 -4.65
CA THR A 101 12.73 15.95 -3.51
C THR A 101 13.65 15.90 -2.27
N ARG A 102 14.56 14.93 -2.20
CA ARG A 102 15.54 14.76 -1.11
C ARG A 102 16.79 15.60 -1.29
N GLU A 103 17.22 15.86 -2.53
CA GLU A 103 18.45 16.60 -2.81
C GLU A 103 18.35 18.07 -2.43
N ARG A 104 17.20 18.70 -2.67
CA ARG A 104 17.00 20.11 -2.32
C ARG A 104 16.23 20.25 -1.03
N SER A 105 16.94 20.65 0.03
CA SER A 105 16.35 21.13 1.27
C SER A 105 15.76 22.52 1.03
N ILE A 106 14.58 22.60 0.40
CA ILE A 106 13.83 23.87 0.32
C ILE A 106 13.40 24.21 1.75
N LYS A 107 14.14 25.11 2.39
CA LYS A 107 13.89 25.63 3.75
C LYS A 107 12.89 26.79 3.74
N GLU A 108 12.77 27.48 2.61
CA GLU A 108 11.89 28.63 2.45
C GLU A 108 10.47 28.21 2.06
N THR A 109 9.49 28.97 2.54
CA THR A 109 8.08 28.79 2.17
C THR A 109 7.91 29.21 0.72
N ILE A 110 7.56 28.27 -0.15
CA ILE A 110 7.24 28.59 -1.56
C ILE A 110 5.93 29.37 -1.54
N THR A 111 5.96 30.64 -1.94
CA THR A 111 4.83 31.57 -1.83
C THR A 111 3.66 31.22 -2.73
N ASP A 112 3.87 30.44 -3.80
CA ASP A 112 2.80 29.84 -4.61
C ASP A 112 3.27 28.52 -5.23
N PRO A 113 3.10 27.36 -4.54
CA PRO A 113 3.49 26.10 -5.11
C PRO A 113 2.57 25.76 -6.29
N THR A 114 3.16 25.71 -7.49
CA THR A 114 2.49 25.19 -8.69
C THR A 114 2.49 23.68 -8.68
N PHE A 115 1.31 23.08 -8.85
CA PHE A 115 1.19 21.63 -8.88
C PHE A 115 1.53 21.04 -10.26
N ILE A 116 2.45 20.07 -10.28
CA ILE A 116 3.02 19.47 -11.51
C ILE A 116 1.95 18.78 -12.38
N ASN A 117 0.94 18.16 -11.78
CA ASN A 117 0.00 17.30 -12.52
C ASN A 117 -1.38 17.96 -12.82
N CYS A 118 -1.65 19.16 -12.34
CA CYS A 118 -2.91 19.91 -12.55
C CYS A 118 -2.70 21.38 -12.90
N GLY A 119 -1.49 21.92 -12.73
CA GLY A 119 -1.18 23.31 -13.08
C GLY A 119 -1.73 24.36 -12.10
N ASP A 120 -2.58 23.99 -11.15
CA ASP A 120 -3.14 24.92 -10.17
C ASP A 120 -2.07 25.39 -9.17
N THR A 121 -2.20 26.64 -8.74
CA THR A 121 -1.42 27.23 -7.65
C THR A 121 -2.10 27.00 -6.30
N GLY A 122 -1.33 27.11 -5.21
CA GLY A 122 -1.87 27.10 -3.85
C GLY A 122 -1.86 25.74 -3.14
N HIS A 123 -1.38 24.66 -3.77
CA HIS A 123 -1.15 23.39 -3.07
C HIS A 123 0.00 22.55 -3.64
N LEU A 124 0.64 21.78 -2.75
CA LEU A 124 1.72 20.85 -3.11
C LEU A 124 1.21 19.58 -3.77
N ALA A 125 2.11 18.90 -4.50
CA ALA A 125 1.75 17.67 -5.18
C ALA A 125 1.34 16.48 -4.33
N VAL A 126 1.68 16.51 -3.04
CA VAL A 126 1.26 15.50 -2.06
C VAL A 126 -0.15 15.78 -1.51
N TRP A 127 -0.73 16.95 -1.81
CA TRP A 127 -2.03 17.32 -1.27
C TRP A 127 -3.11 16.39 -1.80
N LYS A 128 -3.69 15.62 -0.88
CA LYS A 128 -4.70 14.60 -1.23
C LYS A 128 -5.99 15.23 -1.74
N GLY A 129 -6.24 16.53 -1.52
CA GLY A 129 -7.45 17.22 -1.96
C GLY A 129 -7.46 17.60 -3.44
N CYS A 130 -6.34 17.46 -4.16
CA CYS A 130 -6.24 17.86 -5.55
C CYS A 130 -7.24 17.11 -6.44
N LYS A 131 -8.00 17.83 -7.27
CA LYS A 131 -9.00 17.25 -8.19
C LYS A 131 -8.37 16.34 -9.23
N ALA A 132 -7.13 16.64 -9.65
CA ALA A 132 -6.41 15.82 -10.63
C ALA A 132 -5.82 14.54 -10.05
N LEU A 133 -5.81 14.36 -8.72
CA LEU A 133 -5.28 13.14 -8.11
C LEU A 133 -6.16 11.95 -8.49
N PRO A 134 -5.64 10.95 -9.24
CA PRO A 134 -6.48 9.88 -9.72
C PRO A 134 -7.04 9.05 -8.57
N THR A 135 -8.32 8.71 -8.71
CA THR A 135 -9.00 7.78 -7.81
C THR A 135 -8.91 6.37 -8.39
N ILE A 136 -8.39 5.44 -7.60
CA ILE A 136 -8.39 4.02 -7.90
C ILE A 136 -9.85 3.56 -7.90
N LYS A 137 -10.40 3.32 -9.09
CA LYS A 137 -11.71 2.69 -9.25
C LYS A 137 -11.58 1.23 -8.85
N LYS A 138 -12.54 0.71 -8.08
CA LYS A 138 -12.65 -0.73 -7.88
C LYS A 138 -12.99 -1.34 -9.24
N HIS A 139 -12.05 -2.04 -9.86
CA HIS A 139 -12.42 -2.92 -10.96
C HIS A 139 -13.28 -4.04 -10.35
N ALA A 140 -14.54 -4.14 -10.79
CA ALA A 140 -15.49 -5.14 -10.28
C ALA A 140 -14.98 -6.58 -10.51
N ASN A 141 -14.06 -6.79 -11.44
CA ASN A 141 -13.53 -8.10 -11.82
C ASN A 141 -11.99 -8.12 -11.86
N ARG A 142 -11.36 -8.32 -10.70
CA ARG A 142 -10.06 -9.03 -10.63
C ARG A 142 -10.22 -10.24 -9.71
N LEU A 143 -11.21 -11.07 -10.00
CA LEU A 143 -11.10 -12.49 -9.75
C LEU A 143 -10.30 -13.03 -10.94
N ASN A 144 -9.25 -13.80 -10.66
CA ASN A 144 -8.35 -14.47 -11.61
C ASN A 144 -7.35 -13.53 -12.29
N ILE A 145 -6.12 -13.54 -11.77
CA ILE A 145 -4.86 -13.85 -12.47
C ILE A 145 -3.80 -13.73 -11.37
N CYS A 146 -3.49 -14.83 -10.70
CA CYS A 146 -2.13 -15.04 -10.22
C CYS A 146 -1.35 -15.49 -11.45
N PRO A 147 -0.44 -14.69 -12.03
CA PRO A 147 0.62 -15.28 -12.82
C PRO A 147 1.55 -15.92 -11.80
N SER A 148 1.51 -17.24 -11.72
CA SER A 148 2.64 -18.04 -11.24
C SER A 148 3.91 -17.42 -11.82
N ARG A 149 4.85 -17.04 -10.96
CA ARG A 149 6.22 -16.77 -11.38
C ARG A 149 6.76 -18.07 -11.96
N ASN A 150 6.67 -18.24 -13.27
CA ASN A 150 7.51 -19.21 -13.96
C ASN A 150 8.94 -18.72 -13.82
N LYS A 151 9.71 -19.42 -12.97
CA LYS A 151 11.15 -19.56 -13.16
C LYS A 151 11.32 -20.30 -14.49
N GLN A 152 11.87 -19.64 -15.49
CA GLN A 152 12.67 -20.27 -16.53
C GLN A 152 14.09 -19.76 -16.25
N GLU A 153 14.92 -20.51 -15.53
CA GLU A 153 15.74 -21.62 -16.06
C GLU A 153 16.61 -21.16 -17.24
N GLN A 154 17.77 -20.62 -16.87
CA GLN A 154 19.11 -20.99 -17.34
C GLN A 154 19.12 -21.91 -18.57
N GLU A 155 19.57 -21.37 -19.72
CA GLU A 155 20.43 -22.03 -20.74
C GLU A 155 20.53 -21.18 -22.02
N ARG A 156 21.59 -20.36 -22.10
CA ARG A 156 22.55 -20.32 -23.22
C ARG A 156 23.70 -19.37 -22.92
#